data_AF-G6B113-F1
#
_entry.id   AF-G6B113-F1
#
_cell.length_a   1.000
_cell.length_b   1.000
_cell.length_c   1.000
_cell.angle_alpha   90.00
_cell.angle_beta   90.00
_cell.angle_gamma   90.00
#
_symmetry.space_group_name_H-M   'P 1'
#
loop_
_entity.id
_entity.type
_entity.pdbx_description
1 polymer ?
#
loop_
_entity_poly.entity_id
_entity_poly.type
_entity_poly.pdbx_seq_one_letter_code
_entity_poly.pdbx_strand_id
1 'polypeptide(L)'
;MKKIAFIIITLFNVITLAAQSVPKVPCTGCAGYGGMNTMAGFMPCMMCGGTGYMTDPNYLNQQAYERGRQMGEKMRKEAEERANNDPVQLLADGMKAIADGDDTKGYEKIERSFICFGNKNALFILGAMSELGMGTDVNQEYAKRVYNAGVKMGDENCKQALQRISKYGYWEANSTNRQGFRNIIINHIVNVQSITNAAVSNVFGGSSLGNNSSSSYGSSSRKCSSCGGTGDCSGCGGKKRYWQEVGQYTGHSTEKLIDCPICRGTGRCGTCHGSGRL
;
A
#
# COMPACT_ATOMS: atom_id res chain seq x y z
N MET A 1 -22.16 29.15 -36.52
CA MET A 1 -21.62 30.46 -36.06
C MET A 1 -21.50 30.59 -34.54
N LYS A 2 -22.47 30.14 -33.73
CA LYS A 2 -22.43 30.26 -32.24
C LYS A 2 -21.27 29.50 -31.54
N LYS A 3 -20.79 28.39 -32.08
CA LYS A 3 -19.68 27.61 -31.49
C LYS A 3 -18.29 28.27 -31.66
N ILE A 4 -18.10 29.05 -32.72
CA ILE A 4 -16.82 29.74 -33.00
C ILE A 4 -16.66 30.95 -32.08
N ALA A 5 -17.74 31.69 -31.83
CA ALA A 5 -17.74 32.82 -30.89
C ALA A 5 -17.41 32.40 -29.45
N PHE A 6 -17.88 31.22 -29.01
CA PHE A 6 -17.63 30.72 -27.64
C PHE A 6 -16.16 30.35 -27.42
N ILE A 7 -15.49 29.81 -28.44
CA ILE A 7 -14.05 29.44 -28.40
C ILE A 7 -13.17 30.70 -28.41
N ILE A 8 -13.55 31.74 -29.15
CA ILE A 8 -12.79 33.00 -29.21
C ILE A 8 -12.88 33.76 -27.87
N ILE A 9 -14.06 33.78 -27.23
CA ILE A 9 -14.27 34.44 -25.94
C ILE A 9 -13.53 33.73 -24.81
N THR A 10 -13.46 32.39 -24.81
CA THR A 10 -12.69 31.66 -23.80
C THR A 10 -11.19 31.83 -24.00
N LEU A 11 -10.69 31.84 -25.25
CA LEU A 11 -9.28 32.13 -25.54
C LEU A 11 -8.89 33.56 -25.15
N PHE A 12 -9.74 34.56 -25.39
CA PHE A 12 -9.48 35.94 -24.97
C PHE A 12 -9.41 36.11 -23.44
N ASN A 13 -10.29 35.43 -22.70
CA ASN A 13 -10.28 35.48 -21.23
C ASN A 13 -9.09 34.73 -20.59
N VAL A 14 -8.54 33.71 -21.25
CA VAL A 14 -7.32 33.01 -20.79
C VAL A 14 -6.08 33.88 -21.01
N ILE A 15 -6.06 34.71 -22.05
CA ILE A 15 -4.91 35.59 -22.36
C ILE A 15 -4.86 36.83 -21.45
N THR A 16 -5.99 37.35 -20.99
CA THR A 16 -6.02 38.53 -20.10
C THR A 16 -5.64 38.27 -18.64
N LEU A 17 -5.55 37.01 -18.19
CA LEU A 17 -5.14 36.69 -16.82
C LEU A 17 -3.61 36.63 -16.59
N ALA A 18 -2.79 36.77 -17.64
CA ALA A 18 -1.33 36.60 -17.56
C ALA A 18 -0.51 37.89 -17.79
N ALA A 19 -1.13 39.07 -17.69
CA ALA A 19 -0.42 40.34 -17.73
C ALA A 19 -0.46 41.02 -16.35
N GLN A 20 0.07 40.36 -15.32
CA GLN A 20 0.45 41.08 -14.10
C GLN A 20 1.58 42.04 -14.47
N SER A 21 1.28 43.34 -14.51
CA SER A 21 2.26 44.39 -14.78
C SER A 21 3.34 44.32 -13.70
N VAL A 22 4.53 43.83 -14.08
CA VAL A 22 5.69 43.73 -13.19
C VAL A 22 6.00 45.12 -12.61
N PRO A 23 6.06 45.28 -11.28
CA PRO A 23 6.32 46.58 -10.66
C PRO A 23 7.70 47.09 -11.07
N LYS A 24 7.75 48.37 -11.47
CA LYS A 24 8.95 49.05 -11.95
C LYS A 24 9.40 50.10 -10.95
N VAL A 25 10.70 50.14 -10.67
CA VAL A 25 11.37 51.14 -9.84
C VAL A 25 12.28 52.02 -10.71
N PRO A 26 12.51 53.29 -10.33
CA PRO A 26 13.43 54.14 -11.07
C PRO A 26 14.82 53.52 -11.13
N CYS A 27 15.45 53.57 -12.31
CA CYS A 27 16.78 53.03 -12.54
C CYS A 27 17.79 53.76 -11.66
N THR A 28 18.56 53.02 -10.87
CA THR A 28 19.57 53.58 -9.95
C THR A 28 20.70 54.30 -10.68
N GLY A 29 21.02 53.88 -11.91
CA GLY A 29 22.09 54.48 -12.72
C GLY A 29 21.73 55.79 -13.43
N CYS A 30 20.44 56.06 -13.66
CA CYS A 30 19.98 57.31 -14.29
C CYS A 30 18.87 58.01 -13.51
N ALA A 31 18.59 57.61 -12.28
CA ALA A 31 17.57 58.19 -11.38
C ALA A 31 16.18 58.41 -12.02
N GLY A 32 15.79 57.61 -13.02
CA GLY A 32 14.52 57.78 -13.73
C GLY A 32 14.59 58.51 -15.07
N TYR A 33 15.71 59.17 -15.40
CA TYR A 33 15.82 60.00 -16.61
C TYR A 33 16.02 59.22 -17.91
N GLY A 34 16.33 57.93 -17.84
CA GLY A 34 16.50 57.06 -19.01
C GLY A 34 17.79 57.28 -19.80
N GLY A 35 18.55 58.34 -19.51
CA GLY A 35 19.83 58.62 -20.14
C GLY A 35 20.39 59.94 -19.66
N MET A 36 21.47 60.39 -20.30
CA MET A 36 22.08 61.69 -20.02
C MET A 36 22.41 62.42 -21.33
N ASN A 37 22.31 63.75 -21.30
CA ASN A 37 22.74 64.58 -22.41
C ASN A 37 24.26 64.75 -22.35
N THR A 38 24.94 64.37 -23.44
CA THR A 38 26.37 64.59 -23.63
C THR A 38 26.59 65.62 -24.74
N MET A 39 27.81 66.15 -24.85
CA MET A 39 28.16 67.09 -25.94
C MET A 39 27.98 66.48 -27.34
N ALA A 40 27.90 65.15 -27.46
CA ALA A 40 27.68 64.40 -28.70
C ALA A 40 26.21 63.96 -28.92
N GLY A 41 25.28 64.34 -28.03
CA GLY A 41 23.86 63.98 -28.09
C GLY A 41 23.36 63.20 -26.86
N PHE A 42 22.10 62.76 -26.90
CA PHE A 42 21.49 61.98 -25.81
C PHE A 42 22.04 60.55 -25.81
N MET A 43 22.67 60.15 -24.71
CA MET A 43 23.16 58.80 -24.52
C MET A 43 22.17 58.03 -23.62
N PRO A 44 21.50 56.97 -24.12
CA PRO A 44 20.58 56.18 -23.31
C PRO A 44 21.31 55.44 -22.20
N CYS A 45 20.68 55.31 -21.05
CA CYS A 45 21.22 54.57 -19.93
C CYS A 45 21.23 53.07 -20.25
N MET A 46 22.42 52.47 -20.31
CA MET A 46 22.61 51.06 -20.67
C MET A 46 22.00 50.09 -19.65
N MET A 47 21.83 50.52 -18.38
CA MET A 47 21.25 49.69 -17.31
C MET A 47 19.73 49.50 -17.44
N CYS A 48 19.03 50.49 -18.01
CA CYS A 48 17.58 50.42 -18.23
C CYS A 48 17.19 50.49 -19.71
N GLY A 49 18.16 50.44 -20.63
CA GLY A 49 17.96 50.49 -22.07
C GLY A 49 17.26 51.76 -22.56
N GLY A 50 17.45 52.90 -21.90
CA GLY A 50 16.78 54.15 -22.28
C GLY A 50 15.45 54.43 -21.56
N THR A 51 14.88 53.46 -20.84
CA THR A 51 13.50 53.56 -20.34
C THR A 51 13.34 54.33 -19.03
N GLY A 52 14.42 54.55 -18.28
CA GLY A 52 14.41 55.21 -16.98
C GLY A 52 13.99 54.31 -15.81
N TYR A 53 13.41 53.14 -16.09
CA TYR A 53 12.87 52.26 -15.06
C TYR A 53 13.40 50.83 -15.21
N MET A 54 13.54 50.15 -14.07
CA MET A 54 13.96 48.75 -13.98
C MET A 54 12.88 47.96 -13.25
N THR A 55 12.81 46.66 -13.49
CA THR A 55 11.99 45.77 -12.66
C THR A 55 12.48 45.81 -11.21
N ASP A 56 11.55 45.85 -10.25
CA ASP A 56 11.87 45.83 -8.83
C ASP A 56 12.66 44.54 -8.46
N PRO A 57 13.91 44.65 -7.98
CA PRO A 57 14.70 43.51 -7.54
C PRO A 57 14.05 42.73 -6.39
N ASN A 58 13.30 43.39 -5.50
CA ASN A 58 12.61 42.72 -4.40
C ASN A 58 11.46 41.86 -4.92
N TYR A 59 10.75 42.32 -5.95
CA TYR A 59 9.71 41.54 -6.62
C TYR A 59 10.28 40.28 -7.28
N LEU A 60 11.44 40.38 -7.94
CA LEU A 60 12.13 39.23 -8.54
C LEU A 60 12.63 38.23 -7.49
N ASN A 61 13.20 38.72 -6.39
CA ASN A 61 13.65 37.88 -5.29
C ASN A 61 12.49 37.15 -4.60
N GLN A 62 11.37 37.84 -4.39
CA GLN A 62 10.16 37.23 -3.83
C GLN A 62 9.57 36.17 -4.77
N GLN A 63 9.52 36.44 -6.07
CA GLN A 63 9.04 35.47 -7.06
C GLN A 63 9.93 34.23 -7.13
N ALA A 64 11.25 34.40 -7.05
CA ALA A 64 12.20 33.29 -7.00
C ALA A 64 12.02 32.44 -5.73
N TYR A 65 11.80 33.08 -4.58
CA TYR A 65 11.52 32.40 -3.31
C TYR A 65 10.21 31.61 -3.37
N GLU A 66 9.13 32.20 -3.87
CA GLU A 66 7.83 31.53 -4.01
C GLU A 66 7.91 30.36 -4.98
N ARG A 67 8.61 30.52 -6.11
CA ARG A 67 8.86 29.45 -7.08
C ARG A 67 9.69 28.32 -6.46
N GLY A 68 10.72 28.65 -5.67
CA GLY A 68 11.52 27.67 -4.92
C GLY A 68 10.69 26.89 -3.89
N ARG A 69 9.81 27.58 -3.14
CA ARG A 69 8.89 26.96 -2.20
C ARG A 69 7.90 26.01 -2.90
N GLN A 70 7.28 26.46 -4.00
CA GLN A 70 6.37 25.64 -4.79
C GLN A 70 7.07 24.40 -5.39
N MET A 71 8.29 24.56 -5.90
CA MET A 71 9.09 23.42 -6.37
C MET A 71 9.41 22.45 -5.23
N GLY A 72 9.79 22.96 -4.05
CA GLY A 72 10.01 22.15 -2.86
C GLY A 72 8.77 21.38 -2.42
N GLU A 73 7.61 22.02 -2.36
CA GLU A 73 6.33 21.38 -2.06
C GLU A 73 5.94 20.33 -3.11
N LYS A 74 6.17 20.62 -4.39
CA LYS A 74 5.91 19.66 -5.48
C LYS A 74 6.82 18.44 -5.38
N MET A 75 8.12 18.64 -5.18
CA MET A 75 9.08 17.55 -4.97
C MET A 75 8.74 16.74 -3.72
N ARG A 76 8.25 17.38 -2.65
CA ARG A 76 7.78 16.67 -1.45
C ARG A 76 6.54 15.83 -1.71
N LYS A 77 5.55 16.36 -2.44
CA LYS A 77 4.35 15.61 -2.85
C LYS A 77 4.69 14.43 -3.77
N GLU A 78 5.58 14.63 -4.74
CA GLU A 78 6.06 13.57 -5.64
C GLU A 78 6.88 12.51 -4.87
N ALA A 79 7.66 12.91 -3.86
CA ALA A 79 8.37 12.01 -2.98
C ALA A 79 7.42 11.24 -2.04
N GLU A 80 6.37 11.88 -1.52
CA GLU A 80 5.29 11.25 -0.74
C GLU A 80 4.48 10.27 -1.61
N GLU A 81 4.20 10.62 -2.88
CA GLU A 81 3.57 9.70 -3.84
C GLU A 81 4.49 8.51 -4.16
N ARG A 82 5.80 8.71 -4.31
CA ARG A 82 6.76 7.60 -4.47
C ARG A 82 6.88 6.74 -3.21
N ALA A 83 6.90 7.35 -2.03
CA ALA A 83 6.93 6.64 -0.75
C ALA A 83 5.63 5.86 -0.49
N ASN A 84 4.48 6.37 -0.94
CA ASN A 84 3.19 5.69 -0.92
C ASN A 84 3.04 4.60 -2.01
N ASN A 85 4.07 4.34 -2.80
CA ASN A 85 4.13 3.24 -3.76
C ASN A 85 5.11 2.14 -3.32
N ASP A 86 5.30 1.95 -2.02
CA ASP A 86 5.97 0.74 -1.55
C ASP A 86 5.11 -0.50 -1.92
N PRO A 87 5.67 -1.54 -2.59
CA PRO A 87 4.92 -2.72 -3.01
C PRO A 87 4.21 -3.44 -1.87
N VAL A 88 4.81 -3.45 -0.69
CA VAL A 88 4.26 -4.02 0.52
C VAL A 88 3.08 -3.17 1.00
N GLN A 89 3.23 -1.84 1.02
CA GLN A 89 2.17 -0.95 1.48
C GLN A 89 0.96 -0.99 0.55
N LEU A 90 1.19 -1.03 -0.77
CA LEU A 90 0.12 -1.19 -1.77
C LEU A 90 -0.65 -2.51 -1.59
N LEU A 91 0.07 -3.59 -1.27
CA LEU A 91 -0.55 -4.88 -0.96
C LEU A 91 -1.40 -4.79 0.31
N ALA A 92 -0.86 -4.19 1.37
CA ALA A 92 -1.55 -4.02 2.65
C ALA A 92 -2.80 -3.13 2.53
N ASP A 93 -2.69 -1.99 1.82
CA ASP A 93 -3.80 -1.08 1.55
C ASP A 93 -4.90 -1.77 0.73
N GLY A 94 -4.49 -2.57 -0.26
CA GLY A 94 -5.43 -3.35 -1.07
C GLY A 94 -6.16 -4.42 -0.26
N MET A 95 -5.44 -5.17 0.59
CA MET A 95 -6.05 -6.13 1.51
C MET A 95 -7.02 -5.45 2.48
N LYS A 96 -6.65 -4.27 3.01
CA LYS A 96 -7.51 -3.48 3.89
C LYS A 96 -8.77 -3.01 3.17
N ALA A 97 -8.68 -2.55 1.93
CA ALA A 97 -9.85 -2.18 1.14
C ALA A 97 -10.80 -3.38 0.93
N ILE A 98 -10.25 -4.57 0.64
CA ILE A 98 -11.04 -5.81 0.58
C ILE A 98 -11.66 -6.15 1.94
N ALA A 99 -10.99 -5.90 3.05
CA ALA A 99 -11.59 -6.11 4.38
C ALA A 99 -12.75 -5.13 4.63
N ASP A 100 -12.59 -3.86 4.22
CA ASP A 100 -13.52 -2.76 4.51
C ASP A 100 -14.80 -2.78 3.66
N GLY A 101 -14.81 -3.46 2.51
CA GLY A 101 -15.98 -3.44 1.61
C GLY A 101 -15.61 -3.28 0.14
N ASP A 102 -14.53 -2.57 -0.10
CA ASP A 102 -14.20 -1.94 -1.37
C ASP A 102 -13.29 -2.85 -2.21
N ASP A 103 -13.92 -3.84 -2.86
CA ASP A 103 -13.22 -4.83 -3.66
C ASP A 103 -12.54 -4.21 -4.90
N THR A 104 -13.13 -3.16 -5.50
CA THR A 104 -12.57 -2.46 -6.67
C THR A 104 -11.26 -1.78 -6.32
N LYS A 105 -11.26 -0.97 -5.26
CA LYS A 105 -10.03 -0.33 -4.79
C LYS A 105 -9.01 -1.36 -4.30
N GLY A 106 -9.48 -2.44 -3.69
CA GLY A 106 -8.66 -3.58 -3.32
C GLY A 106 -7.92 -4.17 -4.52
N TYR A 107 -8.64 -4.45 -5.60
CA TYR A 107 -8.09 -5.00 -6.83
C TYR A 107 -7.03 -4.09 -7.44
N GLU A 108 -7.37 -2.81 -7.65
CA GLU A 108 -6.47 -1.82 -8.26
C GLU A 108 -5.14 -1.68 -7.50
N LYS A 109 -5.20 -1.66 -6.17
CA LYS A 109 -4.01 -1.51 -5.32
C LYS A 109 -3.11 -2.74 -5.36
N ILE A 110 -3.70 -3.94 -5.34
CA ILE A 110 -2.96 -5.20 -5.41
C ILE A 110 -2.39 -5.41 -6.82
N GLU A 111 -3.15 -5.07 -7.85
CA GLU A 111 -2.69 -5.13 -9.24
C GLU A 111 -1.52 -4.17 -9.46
N ARG A 112 -1.61 -2.94 -8.96
CA ARG A 112 -0.51 -1.97 -9.01
C ARG A 112 0.74 -2.47 -8.26
N SER A 113 0.57 -3.13 -7.12
CA SER A 113 1.68 -3.79 -6.40
C SER A 113 2.38 -4.84 -7.26
N PHE A 114 1.62 -5.61 -8.04
CA PHE A 114 2.19 -6.60 -8.96
C PHE A 114 2.82 -5.96 -10.20
N ILE A 115 2.09 -5.13 -10.95
CA ILE A 115 2.54 -4.58 -12.24
C ILE A 115 3.76 -3.67 -12.08
N CYS A 116 3.78 -2.82 -11.05
CA CYS A 116 4.86 -1.84 -10.90
C CYS A 116 6.09 -2.41 -10.18
N PHE A 117 5.95 -3.46 -9.38
CA PHE A 117 7.02 -3.92 -8.47
C PHE A 117 7.25 -5.44 -8.46
N GLY A 118 6.46 -6.23 -9.17
CA GLY A 118 6.62 -7.68 -9.24
C GLY A 118 6.38 -8.38 -7.91
N ASN A 119 5.51 -7.85 -7.04
CA ASN A 119 5.24 -8.46 -5.75
C ASN A 119 4.54 -9.83 -5.92
N LYS A 120 5.28 -10.92 -5.73
CA LYS A 120 4.76 -12.29 -5.94
C LYS A 120 3.54 -12.62 -5.06
N ASN A 121 3.44 -11.99 -3.89
CA ASN A 121 2.36 -12.26 -2.92
C ASN A 121 1.00 -11.72 -3.41
N ALA A 122 1.03 -10.76 -4.34
CA ALA A 122 -0.17 -10.23 -4.99
C ALA A 122 -0.82 -11.25 -5.94
N LEU A 123 -0.05 -12.18 -6.51
CA LEU A 123 -0.52 -13.09 -7.57
C LEU A 123 -1.61 -14.03 -7.10
N PHE A 124 -1.48 -14.58 -5.89
CA PHE A 124 -2.52 -15.42 -5.32
C PHE A 124 -3.83 -14.65 -5.13
N ILE A 125 -3.75 -13.43 -4.62
CA ILE A 125 -4.93 -12.59 -4.34
C ILE A 125 -5.59 -12.15 -5.64
N LEU A 126 -4.82 -11.71 -6.64
CA LEU A 126 -5.35 -11.36 -7.97
C LEU A 126 -6.03 -12.54 -8.64
N GLY A 127 -5.46 -13.74 -8.53
CA GLY A 127 -6.07 -14.97 -9.04
C GLY A 127 -7.42 -15.22 -8.39
N ALA A 128 -7.48 -15.17 -7.06
CA ALA A 128 -8.70 -15.43 -6.30
C ALA A 128 -9.79 -14.37 -6.57
N MET A 129 -9.42 -13.09 -6.63
CA MET A 129 -10.35 -12.00 -6.95
C MET A 129 -10.92 -12.15 -8.37
N SER A 130 -10.12 -12.61 -9.32
CA SER A 130 -10.54 -12.86 -10.70
C SER A 130 -11.43 -14.10 -10.84
N GLU A 131 -11.25 -15.12 -9.99
CA GLU A 131 -12.20 -16.25 -9.92
C GLU A 131 -13.57 -15.82 -9.37
N LEU A 132 -13.56 -14.98 -8.34
CA LEU A 132 -14.76 -14.61 -7.60
C LEU A 132 -15.49 -13.39 -8.19
N GLY A 133 -14.85 -12.66 -9.11
CA GLY A 133 -15.35 -11.39 -9.63
C GLY A 133 -15.40 -10.32 -8.55
N MET A 134 -14.33 -10.20 -7.76
CA MET A 134 -14.19 -9.18 -6.71
C MET A 134 -13.36 -8.03 -7.26
N GLY A 135 -14.00 -6.86 -7.45
CA GLY A 135 -13.33 -5.67 -8.01
C GLY A 135 -12.97 -5.76 -9.49
N THR A 136 -13.34 -6.87 -10.15
CA THR A 136 -13.11 -7.14 -11.57
C THR A 136 -14.17 -8.12 -12.07
N ASP A 137 -14.27 -8.30 -13.39
CA ASP A 137 -15.11 -9.33 -13.99
C ASP A 137 -14.54 -10.73 -13.74
N VAL A 138 -15.42 -11.73 -13.68
CA VAL A 138 -14.99 -13.13 -13.51
C VAL A 138 -14.15 -13.55 -14.71
N ASN A 139 -12.89 -13.90 -14.46
CA ASN A 139 -11.93 -14.27 -15.48
C ASN A 139 -11.03 -15.43 -15.03
N GLN A 140 -11.49 -16.64 -15.31
CA GLN A 140 -10.79 -17.88 -14.96
C GLN A 140 -9.48 -18.07 -15.74
N GLU A 141 -9.42 -17.58 -16.98
CA GLU A 141 -8.21 -17.68 -17.80
C GLU A 141 -7.10 -16.79 -17.22
N TYR A 142 -7.44 -15.54 -16.88
CA TYR A 142 -6.53 -14.64 -16.21
C TYR A 142 -6.09 -15.23 -14.86
N ALA A 143 -7.02 -15.71 -14.03
CA ALA A 143 -6.71 -16.34 -12.76
C ALA A 143 -5.69 -17.49 -12.90
N LYS A 144 -5.90 -18.39 -13.88
CA LYS A 144 -4.95 -19.47 -14.16
C LYS A 144 -3.58 -18.95 -14.59
N ARG A 145 -3.51 -17.88 -15.39
CA ARG A 145 -2.25 -17.26 -15.81
C ARG A 145 -1.48 -16.67 -14.63
N VAL A 146 -2.13 -15.89 -13.75
CA VAL A 146 -1.45 -15.32 -12.57
C VAL A 146 -1.01 -16.39 -11.58
N TYR A 147 -1.79 -17.46 -11.35
CA TYR A 147 -1.32 -18.56 -10.50
C TYR A 147 -0.10 -19.28 -11.07
N ASN A 148 -0.07 -19.54 -12.39
CA ASN A 148 1.10 -20.15 -13.01
C ASN A 148 2.33 -19.23 -12.92
N ALA A 149 2.15 -17.92 -13.02
CA ALA A 149 3.23 -16.95 -12.77
C ALA A 149 3.71 -17.03 -11.31
N GLY A 150 2.79 -17.12 -10.34
CA GLY A 150 3.12 -17.24 -8.92
C GLY A 150 3.92 -18.50 -8.60
N VAL A 151 3.56 -19.64 -9.18
CA VAL A 151 4.33 -20.89 -9.03
C VAL A 151 5.75 -20.74 -9.58
N LYS A 152 5.92 -20.09 -10.74
CA LYS A 152 7.26 -19.80 -11.29
C LYS A 152 8.09 -18.89 -10.39
N MET A 153 7.44 -18.04 -9.60
CA MET A 153 8.05 -17.16 -8.60
C MET A 153 8.19 -17.80 -7.20
N GLY A 154 7.85 -19.09 -7.06
CA GLY A 154 7.99 -19.85 -5.81
C GLY A 154 6.90 -19.54 -4.77
N ASP A 155 5.72 -19.09 -5.19
CA ASP A 155 4.57 -18.89 -4.31
C ASP A 155 3.79 -20.21 -4.11
N GLU A 156 3.80 -20.73 -2.88
CA GLU A 156 3.17 -22.02 -2.55
C GLU A 156 1.63 -21.91 -2.53
N ASN A 157 1.06 -20.72 -2.25
CA ASN A 157 -0.40 -20.52 -2.26
C ASN A 157 -0.95 -20.64 -3.69
N CYS A 158 -0.24 -20.10 -4.67
CA CYS A 158 -0.57 -20.24 -6.09
C CYS A 158 -0.53 -21.71 -6.54
N LYS A 159 0.44 -22.49 -6.04
CA LYS A 159 0.55 -23.91 -6.33
C LYS A 159 -0.62 -24.70 -5.75
N GLN A 160 -0.99 -24.42 -4.50
CA GLN A 160 -2.17 -25.01 -3.86
C GLN A 160 -3.46 -24.62 -4.59
N ALA A 161 -3.59 -23.38 -5.06
CA ALA A 161 -4.73 -22.93 -5.85
C ALA A 161 -4.86 -23.71 -7.17
N LEU A 162 -3.76 -23.94 -7.90
CA LEU A 162 -3.78 -24.75 -9.11
C LEU A 162 -4.12 -26.23 -8.84
N GLN A 163 -3.61 -26.80 -7.75
CA GLN A 163 -3.96 -28.16 -7.32
C GLN A 163 -5.44 -28.28 -6.95
N ARG A 164 -6.01 -27.26 -6.32
CA ARG A 164 -7.46 -27.19 -6.06
C ARG A 164 -8.23 -27.13 -7.37
N ILE A 165 -7.85 -26.25 -8.29
CA ILE A 165 -8.55 -26.06 -9.58
C ILE A 165 -8.52 -27.36 -10.40
N SER A 166 -7.40 -28.10 -10.42
CA SER A 166 -7.32 -29.37 -11.14
C SER A 166 -8.18 -30.48 -10.54
N LYS A 167 -8.44 -30.45 -9.23
CA LYS A 167 -9.20 -31.50 -8.53
C LYS A 167 -10.69 -31.18 -8.37
N TYR A 168 -11.03 -29.92 -8.14
CA TYR A 168 -12.37 -29.46 -7.75
C TYR A 168 -12.92 -28.35 -8.63
N GLY A 169 -12.13 -27.79 -9.55
CA GLY A 169 -12.52 -26.65 -10.38
C GLY A 169 -12.34 -25.30 -9.69
N TYR A 170 -12.75 -24.24 -10.40
CA TYR A 170 -12.67 -22.85 -9.93
C TYR A 170 -13.68 -22.58 -8.82
N TRP A 171 -13.40 -21.55 -8.01
CA TRP A 171 -14.44 -21.07 -7.10
C TRP A 171 -15.60 -20.47 -7.90
N GLU A 172 -16.82 -20.80 -7.50
CA GLU A 172 -18.00 -20.17 -8.05
C GLU A 172 -18.11 -18.73 -7.53
N ALA A 173 -18.40 -17.79 -8.43
CA ALA A 173 -18.54 -16.37 -8.13
C ALA A 173 -19.88 -16.06 -7.45
N ASN A 174 -20.04 -16.48 -6.20
CA ASN A 174 -21.22 -16.23 -5.37
C ASN A 174 -20.86 -15.46 -4.08
N SER A 175 -21.87 -14.89 -3.40
CA SER A 175 -21.66 -14.06 -2.21
C SER A 175 -20.98 -14.81 -1.06
N THR A 176 -21.29 -16.10 -0.88
CA THR A 176 -20.68 -16.95 0.15
C THR A 176 -19.18 -17.10 -0.06
N ASN A 177 -18.74 -17.42 -1.28
CA ASN A 177 -17.33 -17.59 -1.60
C ASN A 177 -16.56 -16.26 -1.55
N ARG A 178 -17.18 -15.15 -2.00
CA ARG A 178 -16.63 -13.79 -1.85
C ARG A 178 -16.43 -13.44 -0.38
N GLN A 179 -17.41 -13.70 0.47
CA GLN A 179 -17.31 -13.45 1.90
C GLN A 179 -16.28 -14.38 2.58
N GLY A 180 -16.22 -15.65 2.16
CA GLY A 180 -15.21 -16.60 2.62
C GLY A 180 -13.80 -16.12 2.32
N PHE A 181 -13.55 -15.67 1.09
CA PHE A 181 -12.26 -15.10 0.69
C PHE A 181 -11.93 -13.82 1.46
N ARG A 182 -12.90 -12.92 1.62
CA ARG A 182 -12.76 -11.71 2.44
C ARG A 182 -12.36 -12.04 3.88
N ASN A 183 -12.96 -13.06 4.48
CA ASN A 183 -12.60 -13.50 5.83
C ASN A 183 -11.16 -14.06 5.90
N ILE A 184 -10.68 -14.73 4.84
CA ILE A 184 -9.27 -15.14 4.74
C ILE A 184 -8.36 -13.91 4.78
N ILE A 185 -8.68 -12.87 4.02
CA ILE A 185 -7.93 -11.60 4.02
C ILE A 185 -7.99 -10.90 5.39
N ILE A 186 -9.17 -10.82 6.02
CA ILE A 186 -9.33 -10.23 7.36
C ILE A 186 -8.47 -10.97 8.39
N ASN A 187 -8.50 -12.29 8.41
CA ASN A 187 -7.66 -13.09 9.31
C ASN A 187 -6.17 -12.87 9.02
N HIS A 188 -5.80 -12.69 7.75
CA HIS A 188 -4.43 -12.37 7.35
C HIS A 188 -3.98 -10.99 7.88
N ILE A 189 -4.88 -9.99 7.93
CA ILE A 189 -4.57 -8.66 8.47
C ILE A 189 -4.49 -8.68 10.00
N VAL A 190 -5.44 -9.33 10.67
CA VAL A 190 -5.53 -9.35 12.15
C VAL A 190 -4.33 -10.05 12.78
N ASN A 191 -3.80 -11.11 12.15
CA ASN A 191 -2.58 -11.77 12.62
C ASN A 191 -1.30 -10.91 12.41
N VAL A 192 -1.36 -9.85 11.59
CA VAL A 192 -0.24 -8.94 11.27
C VAL A 192 -0.21 -7.69 12.14
N GLN A 193 -1.34 -7.27 12.76
CA GLN A 193 -1.42 -6.08 13.61
C GLN A 193 -0.62 -6.16 14.94
N SER A 194 0.01 -7.31 15.24
CA SER A 194 0.91 -7.45 16.38
C SER A 194 2.37 -7.04 16.10
N ILE A 195 2.73 -6.65 14.87
CA ILE A 195 4.11 -6.27 14.54
C ILE A 195 4.14 -5.02 13.66
N THR A 196 4.90 -4.02 14.11
CA THR A 196 5.11 -2.71 13.50
C THR A 196 5.76 -2.78 12.11
N ASN A 197 5.73 -1.63 11.41
CA ASN A 197 6.13 -1.33 10.02
C ASN A 197 7.50 -1.85 9.50
N ALA A 198 8.26 -2.65 10.23
CA ALA A 198 9.52 -3.26 9.80
C ALA A 198 9.39 -4.74 9.38
N ALA A 199 8.24 -5.39 9.58
CA ALA A 199 8.15 -6.85 9.51
C ALA A 199 7.60 -7.44 8.21
N VAL A 200 7.31 -6.63 7.18
CA VAL A 200 6.66 -7.19 6.00
C VAL A 200 7.57 -8.08 5.15
N SER A 201 8.89 -7.95 5.31
CA SER A 201 9.89 -8.82 4.65
C SER A 201 9.80 -10.29 5.07
N ASN A 202 9.18 -10.61 6.21
CA ASN A 202 9.04 -12.00 6.72
C ASN A 202 7.64 -12.60 6.48
N VAL A 203 6.71 -11.87 5.87
CA VAL A 203 5.29 -12.26 5.82
C VAL A 203 5.00 -13.35 4.78
N PHE A 204 5.88 -13.56 3.79
CA PHE A 204 5.62 -14.50 2.69
C PHE A 204 6.85 -15.31 2.23
N GLY A 205 7.91 -15.33 3.03
CA GLY A 205 9.03 -16.26 2.87
C GLY A 205 8.74 -17.55 3.62
N GLY A 206 8.32 -18.60 2.91
CA GLY A 206 8.22 -19.93 3.51
C GLY A 206 9.54 -20.31 4.18
N SER A 207 9.51 -20.61 5.47
CA SER A 207 10.56 -21.36 6.14
C SER A 207 9.96 -22.19 7.26
N SER A 208 10.00 -23.50 6.99
CA SER A 208 10.14 -24.57 7.96
C SER A 208 10.80 -24.14 9.27
N LEU A 209 10.19 -24.58 10.37
CA LEU A 209 10.80 -24.76 11.68
C LEU A 209 12.23 -25.33 11.56
N GLY A 210 13.22 -24.67 12.19
CA GLY A 210 14.61 -25.12 12.16
C GLY A 210 15.57 -24.32 13.04
N ASN A 211 15.40 -24.41 14.36
CA ASN A 211 16.36 -24.28 15.45
C ASN A 211 17.23 -23.01 15.70
N ASN A 212 17.04 -22.53 16.94
CA ASN A 212 18.00 -22.16 18.00
C ASN A 212 19.09 -21.11 17.76
N SER A 213 18.99 -20.06 18.57
CA SER A 213 20.14 -19.56 19.33
C SER A 213 19.73 -19.45 20.80
N SER A 214 20.48 -20.17 21.63
CA SER A 214 20.36 -20.30 23.06
C SER A 214 20.86 -19.05 23.80
N SER A 215 20.15 -18.64 24.84
CA SER A 215 20.76 -17.96 25.99
C SER A 215 20.02 -18.35 27.27
N SER A 216 20.68 -19.21 28.04
CA SER A 216 20.25 -19.75 29.32
C SER A 216 20.37 -18.71 30.44
N TYR A 217 19.37 -18.65 31.35
CA TYR A 217 19.59 -18.19 32.72
C TYR A 217 18.56 -18.77 33.71
N GLY A 218 19.08 -19.56 34.67
CA GLY A 218 18.77 -19.42 36.10
C GLY A 218 17.37 -19.79 36.62
N SER A 219 17.28 -21.04 37.08
CA SER A 219 16.19 -21.64 37.87
C SER A 219 15.88 -20.91 39.18
N SER A 220 14.69 -20.34 39.24
CA SER A 220 13.76 -20.44 40.38
C SER A 220 12.49 -21.06 39.78
N SER A 221 11.71 -21.90 40.48
CA SER A 221 10.53 -22.55 39.87
C SER A 221 9.48 -21.48 39.53
N ARG A 222 9.64 -20.85 38.36
CA ARG A 222 8.82 -19.73 37.94
C ARG A 222 7.53 -20.34 37.46
N LYS A 223 6.42 -19.84 38.01
CA LYS A 223 5.09 -20.12 37.51
C LYS A 223 5.11 -19.90 36.00
N CYS A 224 4.79 -20.94 35.22
CA CYS A 224 4.91 -20.89 33.77
C CYS A 224 4.03 -19.75 33.25
N SER A 225 4.64 -18.73 32.65
CA SER A 225 3.96 -17.54 32.16
C SER A 225 2.97 -17.88 31.04
N SER A 226 3.30 -18.86 30.19
CA SER A 226 2.45 -19.28 29.07
C SER A 226 1.13 -19.90 29.50
N CYS A 227 1.05 -20.55 30.66
CA CYS A 227 -0.20 -21.13 31.17
C CYS A 227 -0.64 -20.52 32.49
N GLY A 228 0.01 -19.44 32.95
CA GLY A 228 -0.25 -18.86 34.27
C GLY A 228 -0.24 -19.90 35.40
N GLY A 229 0.66 -20.89 35.34
CA GLY A 229 0.81 -21.89 36.39
C GLY A 229 -0.12 -23.10 36.39
N THR A 230 -1.09 -23.18 35.47
CA THR A 230 -2.08 -24.27 35.46
C THR A 230 -1.56 -25.57 34.86
N GLY A 231 -0.56 -25.49 33.97
CA GLY A 231 -0.07 -26.63 33.19
C GLY A 231 -0.92 -26.91 31.93
N ASP A 232 -2.07 -26.26 31.80
CA ASP A 232 -2.97 -26.47 30.68
C ASP A 232 -2.54 -25.72 29.42
N CYS A 233 -2.86 -26.29 28.27
CA CYS A 233 -2.70 -25.61 26.99
C CYS A 233 -3.48 -24.29 27.00
N SER A 234 -2.78 -23.17 26.80
CA SER A 234 -3.38 -21.83 26.72
C SER A 234 -4.42 -21.70 25.60
N GLY A 235 -4.26 -22.50 24.53
CA GLY A 235 -5.14 -22.50 23.37
C GLY A 235 -6.48 -23.20 23.57
N CYS A 236 -6.54 -24.26 24.37
CA CYS A 236 -7.78 -25.02 24.59
C CYS A 236 -8.20 -25.14 26.05
N GLY A 237 -7.46 -24.53 26.99
CA GLY A 237 -7.69 -24.67 28.43
C GLY A 237 -7.73 -26.13 28.89
N GLY A 238 -6.84 -26.99 28.37
CA GLY A 238 -6.80 -28.41 28.76
C GLY A 238 -7.78 -29.35 28.03
N LYS A 239 -8.70 -28.83 27.22
CA LYS A 239 -9.80 -29.61 26.60
C LYS A 239 -9.40 -30.55 25.46
N LYS A 240 -8.16 -30.48 24.97
CA LYS A 240 -7.52 -31.33 23.92
C LYS A 240 -8.12 -31.24 22.53
N ARG A 241 -9.45 -31.24 22.39
CA ARG A 241 -10.19 -31.30 21.13
C ARG A 241 -11.38 -30.38 21.18
N TYR A 242 -11.81 -29.90 20.03
CA TYR A 242 -13.08 -29.20 19.87
C TYR A 242 -13.81 -29.72 18.64
N TRP A 243 -15.13 -29.71 18.73
CA TRP A 243 -16.00 -30.00 17.60
C TRP A 243 -16.00 -28.78 16.68
N GLN A 244 -15.65 -29.01 15.43
CA GLN A 244 -15.73 -27.99 14.38
C GLN A 244 -16.62 -28.54 13.28
N GLU A 245 -17.61 -27.76 12.87
CA GLU A 245 -18.37 -28.05 11.65
C GLU A 245 -17.40 -27.97 10.46
N VAL A 246 -17.06 -29.11 9.87
CA VAL A 246 -16.23 -29.18 8.66
C VAL A 246 -17.10 -29.20 7.39
N GLY A 247 -18.42 -29.13 7.56
CA GLY A 247 -19.39 -28.97 6.48
C GLY A 247 -19.33 -27.64 5.73
N GLN A 248 -18.48 -26.72 6.18
CA GLN A 248 -18.30 -25.39 5.58
C GLN A 248 -17.62 -25.42 4.20
N TYR A 249 -17.03 -26.56 3.80
CA TYR A 249 -16.36 -26.74 2.49
C TYR A 249 -17.03 -27.78 1.57
N THR A 250 -18.11 -28.44 2.00
CA THR A 250 -18.76 -29.54 1.28
C THR A 250 -20.28 -29.41 1.16
N GLY A 251 -20.91 -28.43 1.82
CA GLY A 251 -22.36 -28.20 1.72
C GLY A 251 -23.24 -29.17 2.52
N HIS A 252 -22.65 -30.06 3.33
CA HIS A 252 -23.37 -30.94 4.25
C HIS A 252 -22.80 -30.82 5.67
N SER A 253 -23.66 -30.72 6.68
CA SER A 253 -23.30 -30.58 8.10
C SER A 253 -22.62 -31.86 8.63
N THR A 254 -21.33 -31.99 8.36
CA THR A 254 -20.48 -32.98 9.03
C THR A 254 -19.63 -32.26 10.05
N GLU A 255 -19.87 -32.53 11.33
CA GLU A 255 -18.99 -32.13 12.43
C GLU A 255 -17.81 -33.09 12.52
N LYS A 256 -16.59 -32.55 12.60
CA LYS A 256 -15.39 -33.35 12.85
C LYS A 256 -14.72 -32.87 14.12
N LEU A 257 -14.35 -33.84 14.95
CA LEU A 257 -13.57 -33.60 16.15
C LEU A 257 -12.13 -33.30 15.75
N ILE A 258 -11.68 -32.07 16.00
CA ILE A 258 -10.34 -31.61 15.64
C ILE A 258 -9.49 -31.46 16.89
N ASP A 259 -8.26 -31.95 16.81
CA ASP A 259 -7.25 -31.76 17.86
C ASP A 259 -6.85 -30.29 17.96
N CYS A 260 -6.76 -29.78 19.18
CA CYS A 260 -6.32 -28.41 19.42
C CYS A 260 -4.96 -28.19 18.74
N PRO A 261 -4.83 -27.24 17.80
CA PRO A 261 -3.62 -27.08 17.00
C PRO A 261 -2.39 -26.67 17.84
N ILE A 262 -2.64 -26.06 19.01
CA ILE A 262 -1.60 -25.56 19.91
C ILE A 262 -0.98 -26.69 20.76
N CYS A 263 -1.78 -27.66 21.23
CA CYS A 263 -1.26 -28.78 22.01
C CYS A 263 -1.30 -30.13 21.27
N ARG A 264 -1.79 -30.14 20.03
CA ARG A 264 -1.98 -31.34 19.17
C ARG A 264 -2.66 -32.49 19.92
N GLY A 265 -3.73 -32.17 20.64
CA GLY A 265 -4.50 -33.16 21.40
C GLY A 265 -3.91 -33.56 22.77
N THR A 266 -2.74 -33.07 23.15
CA THR A 266 -2.14 -33.41 24.45
C THR A 266 -2.83 -32.70 25.63
N GLY A 267 -3.42 -31.51 25.38
CA GLY A 267 -4.08 -30.68 26.39
C GLY A 267 -3.11 -29.93 27.30
N ARG A 268 -1.80 -30.17 27.16
CA ARG A 268 -0.78 -29.62 28.05
C ARG A 268 -0.18 -28.35 27.45
N CYS A 269 0.29 -27.46 28.31
CA CYS A 269 1.07 -26.31 27.92
C CYS A 269 2.35 -26.78 27.21
N GLY A 270 2.60 -26.28 26.00
CA GLY A 270 3.80 -26.64 25.23
C GLY A 270 5.11 -26.20 25.90
N THR A 271 5.05 -25.17 26.75
CA THR A 271 6.24 -24.56 27.39
C THR A 271 6.66 -25.28 28.68
N CYS A 272 5.71 -25.76 29.49
CA CYS A 272 5.99 -26.46 30.75
C CYS A 272 5.58 -27.94 30.74
N HIS A 273 5.09 -28.44 29.60
CA HIS A 273 4.65 -29.82 29.40
C HIS A 273 3.62 -30.33 30.43
N GLY A 274 2.83 -29.44 31.04
CA GLY A 274 1.82 -29.80 32.02
C GLY A 274 2.20 -29.57 33.49
N SER A 275 3.44 -29.17 33.79
CA SER A 275 3.90 -29.00 35.18
C SER A 275 3.43 -27.70 35.84
N GLY A 276 2.99 -26.71 35.04
CA GLY A 276 2.66 -25.37 35.53
C GLY A 276 3.88 -24.54 35.97
N ARG A 277 5.11 -25.06 35.85
CA ARG A 277 6.34 -24.40 36.30
C ARG A 277 7.47 -24.62 35.29
N LEU A 278 8.36 -23.64 35.18
CA LEU A 278 9.59 -23.74 34.39
C LEU A 278 10.74 -24.27 35.26
#